data_AF-A0A6C2UKI7-F1
#
_entry.id   AF-A0A6C2UKI7-F1
#
_cell.length_a   1.000
_cell.length_b   1.000
_cell.length_c   1.000
_cell.angle_alpha   90.00
_cell.angle_beta   90.00
_cell.angle_gamma   90.00
#
_symmetry.space_group_name_H-M   'P 1'
#
loop_
_entity.id
_entity.type
_entity.pdbx_description
1 polymer ?
#
loop_
_entity_poly.entity_id
_entity_poly.type
_entity_poly.pdbx_seq_one_letter_code
_entity_poly.pdbx_strand_id
1 'polypeptide(L)' 'MRIRRAMRKKPLRRPVKKARLKRRRLSEQKKRLVGAGITEEQLIHMNTKQIHAAIRETGA' A
#
# COMPACT_ATOMS: atom_id res chain seq x y z
N MET A 1 15.90 35.12 -4.64
CA MET A 1 14.61 34.93 -5.36
C MET A 1 14.14 33.48 -5.23
N ARG A 2 12.99 33.20 -4.59
CA ARG A 2 12.49 31.81 -4.38
C ARG A 2 11.73 31.33 -5.62
N ILE A 3 12.24 30.31 -6.31
CA ILE A 3 11.57 29.68 -7.48
C ILE A 3 10.20 29.11 -7.06
N ARG A 4 9.13 29.55 -7.74
CA ARG A 4 7.75 29.07 -7.54
C ARG A 4 7.69 27.54 -7.73
N ARG A 5 6.86 26.83 -6.94
CA ARG A 5 6.76 25.35 -6.98
C ARG A 5 6.43 24.80 -8.37
N ALA A 6 5.61 25.51 -9.15
CA ALA A 6 5.24 25.13 -10.52
C ALA A 6 6.42 25.19 -11.51
N MET A 7 7.45 25.97 -11.22
CA MET A 7 8.61 26.20 -12.09
C MET A 7 9.76 25.22 -11.82
N ARG A 8 9.55 24.17 -11.00
CA ARG A 8 10.62 23.23 -10.62
C ARG A 8 10.52 21.94 -11.43
N LYS A 9 11.64 21.52 -12.05
CA LYS A 9 11.77 20.22 -12.75
C LYS A 9 11.48 19.00 -11.86
N LYS A 10 11.70 19.09 -10.53
CA LYS A 10 11.40 18.03 -9.55
C LYS A 10 10.50 18.59 -8.44
N PRO A 11 9.46 17.85 -8.00
CA PRO A 11 8.63 18.29 -6.89
C PRO A 11 9.46 18.37 -5.61
N LEU A 12 9.22 19.39 -4.79
CA LEU A 12 9.77 19.53 -3.43
C LEU A 12 9.33 18.42 -2.46
N ARG A 13 8.43 17.53 -2.90
CA ARG A 13 7.86 16.45 -2.11
C ARG A 13 8.65 15.17 -2.36
N ARG A 14 8.68 14.31 -1.34
CA ARG A 14 9.23 12.95 -1.48
C ARG A 14 8.50 12.21 -2.61
N PRO A 15 9.21 11.40 -3.41
CA PRO A 15 8.58 10.56 -4.42
C PRO A 15 7.54 9.65 -3.79
N VAL A 16 6.31 9.70 -4.31
CA VAL A 16 5.23 8.79 -3.88
C VAL A 16 5.12 7.66 -4.90
N LYS A 17 4.87 6.43 -4.42
CA LYS A 17 4.56 5.31 -5.30
C LYS A 17 3.36 5.66 -6.20
N LYS A 18 3.50 5.38 -7.50
CA LYS A 18 2.40 5.45 -8.47
C LYS A 18 1.22 4.60 -7.98
N ALA A 19 -0.02 5.02 -8.28
CA ALA A 19 -1.23 4.32 -7.82
C ALA A 19 -1.23 2.82 -8.18
N ARG A 20 -0.76 2.46 -9.38
CA ARG A 20 -0.60 1.05 -9.82
C ARG A 20 0.28 0.23 -8.88
N LEU A 21 1.40 0.78 -8.41
CA LEU A 21 2.32 0.09 -7.50
C LEU A 21 1.71 -0.10 -6.12
N LYS A 22 0.87 0.84 -5.66
CA LYS A 22 0.12 0.71 -4.41
C LYS A 22 -0.90 -0.42 -4.51
N ARG A 23 -1.68 -0.48 -5.61
CA ARG A 23 -2.65 -1.55 -5.86
C ARG A 23 -1.97 -2.93 -5.96
N ARG A 24 -0.85 -3.03 -6.69
CA ARG A 24 -0.09 -4.27 -6.81
C ARG A 24 0.36 -4.80 -5.44
N ARG A 25 0.94 -3.92 -4.61
CA ARG A 25 1.34 -4.27 -3.24
C ARG A 25 0.16 -4.81 -2.43
N LEU A 26 -0.99 -4.13 -2.44
CA LEU A 26 -2.16 -4.58 -1.69
C LEU A 26 -2.66 -5.95 -2.17
N SER A 27 -2.64 -6.20 -3.48
CA SER A 27 -2.99 -7.52 -4.03
C SER A 27 -2.01 -8.60 -3.59
N GLU A 28 -0.70 -8.34 -3.64
CA GLU A 28 0.33 -9.27 -3.13
C GLU A 28 0.16 -9.56 -1.64
N GLN A 29 -0.15 -8.53 -0.83
CA GLN A 29 -0.43 -8.67 0.60
C GLN A 29 -1.68 -9.52 0.88
N LYS A 30 -2.77 -9.30 0.15
CA LYS A 30 -3.97 -10.13 0.25
C LYS A 30 -3.68 -11.59 -0.09
N LYS A 31 -2.92 -11.86 -1.16
CA LYS A 31 -2.52 -13.23 -1.54
C LYS A 31 -1.73 -13.95 -0.44
N ARG A 32 -0.81 -13.25 0.24
CA ARG A 32 -0.07 -13.80 1.38
C ARG A 32 -0.99 -14.18 2.53
N LEU A 33 -1.95 -13.31 2.85
CA LEU A 33 -2.92 -13.57 3.91
C LEU A 33 -3.85 -14.75 3.58
N VAL A 34 -4.24 -14.93 2.31
CA VAL A 34 -4.95 -16.14 1.87
C VAL A 34 -4.10 -17.38 2.13
N GLY A 35 -2.81 -17.35 1.79
CA GLY A 35 -1.88 -18.44 2.09
C GLY A 35 -1.71 -18.72 3.59
N ALA A 36 -1.93 -17.72 4.44
CA ALA A 36 -1.90 -17.83 5.90
C ALA A 36 -3.25 -18.27 6.52
N GLY A 37 -4.24 -18.63 5.69
CA GLY A 37 -5.53 -19.15 6.14
C GLY A 37 -6.63 -18.11 6.39
N ILE A 38 -6.42 -16.84 6.02
CA ILE A 38 -7.48 -15.82 6.08
C ILE A 38 -8.41 -16.00 4.87
N THR A 39 -9.71 -16.01 5.11
CA THR A 39 -10.70 -16.21 4.03
C THR A 39 -10.87 -14.96 3.17
N GLU A 40 -11.31 -15.16 1.92
CA GLU A 40 -11.53 -14.04 1.00
C GLU A 40 -12.62 -13.08 1.48
N GLU A 41 -13.66 -13.60 2.15
CA GLU A 41 -14.72 -12.80 2.75
C GLU A 41 -14.19 -11.86 3.83
N GLN A 42 -13.29 -12.33 4.69
CA GLN A 42 -12.62 -11.49 5.68
C GLN A 42 -11.79 -10.39 5.00
N LEU A 43 -11.06 -10.72 3.93
CA LEU A 43 -10.24 -9.77 3.17
C LEU A 43 -11.04 -8.69 2.43
N ILE A 44 -12.32 -8.92 2.14
CA ILE A 44 -13.21 -7.91 1.53
C ILE A 44 -13.54 -6.81 2.54
N HIS A 45 -13.80 -7.18 3.80
CA HIS A 45 -14.16 -6.24 4.85
C HIS A 45 -12.95 -5.56 5.53
N MET A 46 -11.73 -6.03 5.27
CA MET A 46 -10.52 -5.45 5.84
C MET A 46 -10.08 -4.16 5.15
N ASN A 47 -9.80 -3.15 5.98
CA ASN A 47 -9.10 -1.95 5.55
C ASN A 47 -7.57 -2.19 5.44
N THR A 48 -6.85 -1.22 4.88
CA THR A 48 -5.39 -1.34 4.69
C THR A 48 -4.58 -1.42 5.98
N LYS A 49 -5.03 -0.80 7.08
CA LYS A 49 -4.37 -0.91 8.39
C LYS A 49 -4.52 -2.33 8.97
N GLN A 50 -5.70 -2.92 8.84
CA GLN A 50 -6.00 -4.28 9.28
C GLN A 50 -5.18 -5.30 8.48
N ILE A 51 -5.07 -5.13 7.16
CA ILE A 51 -4.21 -5.99 6.31
C ILE A 51 -2.75 -5.95 6.79
N HIS A 52 -2.24 -4.76 7.13
CA HIS A 52 -0.87 -4.63 7.67
C HIS A 52 -0.70 -5.22 9.07
N ALA A 53 -1.73 -5.17 9.92
CA ALA A 53 -1.71 -5.79 11.25
C ALA A 53 -1.69 -7.31 11.11
N ALA A 54 -2.62 -7.87 10.34
CA ALA A 54 -2.71 -9.30 10.08
C ALA A 54 -1.42 -9.87 9.48
N ILE A 55 -0.76 -9.16 8.56
CA ILE A 55 0.55 -9.60 8.02
C ILE A 55 1.62 -9.69 9.10
N ARG A 56 1.66 -8.74 10.03
CA ARG A 56 2.63 -8.75 11.13
C ARG A 56 2.35 -9.85 12.14
N GLU A 57 1.08 -10.13 12.39
CA GLU A 57 0.63 -11.19 13.30
C GLU A 57 0.85 -12.59 12.72
N THR A 58 0.57 -12.77 11.43
CA THR A 58 0.71 -14.06 10.73
C THR A 58 2.13 -14.36 10.25
N GLY A 59 3.00 -13.35 10.18
CA GLY A 59 4.38 -13.50 9.69
C GLY A 59 4.51 -13.74 8.18
N ALA A 60 3.49 -13.37 7.39
CA ALA A 60 3.34 -13.69 5.96
C ALA A 60 3.98 -12.68 4.95
#